data_AF-A0A935NR09-F1
#
_entry.id   AF-A0A935NR09-F1
#
_cell.length_a   1.000
_cell.length_b   1.000
_cell.length_c   1.000
_cell.angle_alpha   90.00
_cell.angle_beta   90.00
_cell.angle_gamma   90.00
#
_symmetry.space_group_name_H-M   'P 1'
#
loop_
_entity.id
_entity.type
_entity.pdbx_description
1 polymer ?
#
loop_
_entity_poly.entity_id
_entity_poly.type
_entity_poly.pdbx_seq_one_letter_code
_entity_poly.pdbx_strand_id
1 'polypeptide(L)'
;MRIEFMPGPVSAGFLDRGITPARLDQVNSDLLKALSDSSSLIGKVPSLCDTVARLALSVHILHVDDPSYDVSYSDPSIPFSIFVSAATGTTAAARMAEAVIHESMHLQLTLIENTVPLVRNSLTKHYSPWKRELRPVSGIVHALYVFRVIDHWLQRLEMNGSLASYARHRRVQIAADVRELDFAKYSDDLTDAGVTLVGRLAPGDMLSVVRR
;
A
#
# COMPACT_ATOMS: atom_id res chain seq x y z
N MET A 1 -8.45 -14.92 1.32
CA MET A 1 -8.29 -14.08 2.53
C MET A 1 -9.42 -14.39 3.48
N ARG A 2 -9.15 -14.44 4.80
CA ARG A 2 -10.18 -14.63 5.84
C ARG A 2 -10.48 -13.27 6.47
N ILE A 3 -11.77 -12.97 6.66
CA ILE A 3 -12.17 -11.78 7.42
C ILE A 3 -12.05 -12.13 8.89
N GLU A 4 -11.26 -11.35 9.63
CA GLU A 4 -11.03 -11.56 11.06
C GLU A 4 -11.32 -10.30 11.86
N PHE A 5 -11.95 -10.48 13.01
CA PHE A 5 -12.23 -9.41 13.96
C PHE A 5 -11.26 -9.51 15.12
N MET A 6 -10.68 -8.39 15.52
CA MET A 6 -9.71 -8.39 16.60
C MET A 6 -10.38 -8.65 17.97
N PRO A 7 -9.82 -9.55 18.79
CA PRO A 7 -10.24 -9.71 20.17
C PRO A 7 -9.99 -8.42 20.97
N GLY A 8 -10.89 -8.10 21.91
CA GLY A 8 -10.87 -6.84 22.68
C GLY A 8 -9.52 -6.38 23.25
N PRO A 9 -8.68 -7.26 23.84
CA PRO A 9 -7.36 -6.87 24.35
C PRO A 9 -6.37 -6.41 23.27
N VAL A 10 -6.46 -6.97 22.06
CA VAL A 10 -5.60 -6.58 20.92
C VAL A 10 -6.10 -5.27 20.33
N SER A 11 -7.42 -5.07 20.29
CA SER A 11 -8.06 -3.84 19.80
C SER A 11 -7.66 -2.59 20.58
N ALA A 12 -7.31 -2.72 21.87
CA ALA A 12 -6.90 -1.58 22.71
C ALA A 12 -5.67 -0.83 22.17
N GLY A 13 -4.65 -1.55 21.71
CA GLY A 13 -3.45 -0.94 21.12
C GLY A 13 -3.70 -0.25 19.77
N PHE A 14 -4.75 -0.64 19.05
CA PHE A 14 -5.18 0.03 17.82
C PHE A 14 -5.95 1.32 18.12
N LEU A 15 -6.79 1.31 19.15
CA LEU A 15 -7.52 2.50 19.61
C LEU A 15 -6.56 3.62 20.02
N ASP A 16 -5.46 3.29 20.72
CA ASP A 16 -4.42 4.25 21.09
C ASP A 16 -3.73 4.90 19.87
N ARG A 17 -3.76 4.23 18.71
CA ARG A 17 -3.25 4.73 17.42
C ARG A 17 -4.33 5.43 16.58
N GLY A 18 -5.53 5.64 17.14
CA GLY A 18 -6.68 6.21 16.43
C GLY A 18 -7.29 5.28 15.38
N ILE A 19 -7.01 3.98 15.46
CA ILE A 19 -7.56 2.96 14.56
C ILE A 19 -8.69 2.24 15.29
N THR A 20 -9.90 2.29 14.74
CA THR A 20 -11.07 1.64 15.31
C THR A 20 -11.39 0.37 14.53
N PRO A 21 -11.18 -0.84 15.09
CA PRO A 21 -11.63 -2.07 14.43
C PRO A 21 -13.15 -2.08 14.27
N ALA A 22 -13.62 -2.50 13.11
CA ALA A 22 -15.05 -2.69 12.88
C ALA A 22 -15.58 -3.84 13.74
N ARG A 23 -16.86 -3.75 14.10
CA ARG A 23 -17.61 -4.82 14.76
C ARG A 23 -18.29 -5.70 13.73
N LEU A 24 -18.65 -6.93 14.15
CA LEU A 24 -19.32 -7.90 13.29
C LEU A 24 -20.62 -7.37 12.68
N ASP A 25 -21.39 -6.60 13.45
CA ASP A 25 -22.66 -6.00 12.99
C ASP A 25 -22.49 -4.85 12.00
N GLN A 26 -21.26 -4.37 11.80
CA GLN A 26 -20.91 -3.37 10.80
C GLN A 26 -20.48 -4.01 9.47
N VAL A 27 -20.34 -5.35 9.41
CA VAL A 27 -20.08 -6.06 8.15
C VAL A 27 -21.40 -6.34 7.45
N ASN A 28 -21.62 -5.61 6.36
CA ASN A 28 -22.81 -5.71 5.53
C ASN A 28 -22.51 -6.36 4.17
N SER A 29 -23.57 -6.62 3.39
CA SER A 29 -23.48 -7.21 2.05
C SER A 29 -22.61 -6.39 1.09
N ASP A 30 -22.63 -5.06 1.22
CA ASP A 30 -21.92 -4.17 0.31
C ASP A 30 -20.40 -4.25 0.52
N LEU A 31 -19.96 -4.34 1.77
CA LEU A 31 -18.56 -4.58 2.12
C LEU A 31 -18.09 -5.96 1.61
N LEU A 32 -18.88 -7.01 1.87
CA LEU A 32 -18.55 -8.35 1.38
C LEU A 32 -18.47 -8.39 -0.14
N LYS A 33 -19.37 -7.67 -0.81
CA LYS A 33 -19.34 -7.49 -2.27
C LYS A 33 -18.09 -6.73 -2.71
N ALA A 34 -17.74 -5.63 -2.05
CA ALA A 34 -16.54 -4.85 -2.37
C ALA A 34 -15.25 -5.67 -2.21
N LEU A 35 -15.16 -6.53 -1.20
CA LEU A 35 -14.03 -7.45 -0.99
C LEU A 35 -13.97 -8.56 -2.06
N SER A 36 -15.12 -9.09 -2.46
CA SER A 36 -15.20 -10.08 -3.54
C SER A 36 -14.80 -9.47 -4.89
N ASP A 37 -15.33 -8.29 -5.20
CA ASP A 37 -15.05 -7.57 -6.43
C ASP A 37 -13.59 -7.08 -6.46
N SER A 38 -13.04 -6.65 -5.32
CA SER A 38 -11.62 -6.27 -5.23
C SER A 38 -10.70 -7.45 -5.51
N SER A 39 -11.02 -8.63 -4.97
CA SER A 39 -10.27 -9.87 -5.25
C SER A 39 -10.29 -10.20 -6.75
N SER A 40 -11.43 -9.99 -7.41
CA SER A 40 -11.56 -10.17 -8.86
C SER A 40 -10.72 -9.17 -9.66
N LEU A 41 -10.61 -7.92 -9.20
CA LEU A 41 -9.75 -6.90 -9.82
C LEU A 41 -8.26 -7.19 -9.63
N ILE A 42 -7.85 -7.66 -8.45
CA ILE A 42 -6.46 -8.08 -8.19
C ILE A 42 -6.12 -9.28 -9.09
N GLY A 43 -7.07 -10.21 -9.27
CA GLY A 43 -6.95 -11.38 -10.14
C GLY A 43 -6.67 -11.10 -11.62
N LYS A 44 -6.82 -9.84 -12.09
CA LYS A 44 -6.42 -9.42 -13.44
C LYS A 44 -4.90 -9.46 -13.65
N VAL A 45 -4.12 -9.48 -12.57
CA VAL A 45 -2.67 -9.69 -12.60
C VAL A 45 -2.35 -10.94 -11.77
N PRO A 46 -2.24 -12.13 -12.40
CA PRO A 46 -2.14 -13.40 -11.67
C PRO A 46 -0.99 -13.45 -10.67
N SER A 47 0.21 -12.98 -11.04
CA SER A 47 1.36 -12.95 -10.13
C SER A 47 1.17 -12.06 -8.90
N LEU A 48 0.43 -10.96 -9.05
CA LEU A 48 0.08 -10.08 -7.95
C LEU A 48 -0.96 -10.74 -7.05
N CYS A 49 -1.97 -11.39 -7.64
CA CYS A 49 -2.97 -12.16 -6.91
C CYS A 49 -2.33 -13.27 -6.07
N ASP A 50 -1.41 -14.04 -6.63
CA ASP A 50 -0.67 -15.07 -5.90
C ASP A 50 0.14 -14.50 -4.74
N THR A 51 0.75 -13.33 -4.95
CA THR A 51 1.54 -12.64 -3.92
C THR A 51 0.66 -12.16 -2.78
N VAL A 52 -0.44 -11.46 -3.10
CA VAL A 52 -1.44 -11.00 -2.11
C VAL A 52 -2.03 -12.19 -1.35
N ALA A 53 -2.38 -13.28 -2.03
CA ALA A 53 -2.96 -14.46 -1.41
C ALA A 53 -2.02 -15.17 -0.42
N ARG A 54 -0.69 -15.01 -0.57
CA ARG A 54 0.32 -15.56 0.34
C ARG A 54 0.66 -14.62 1.49
N LEU A 55 0.45 -13.32 1.33
CA LEU A 55 0.86 -12.30 2.29
C LEU A 55 -0.29 -11.76 3.13
N ALA A 56 -1.50 -11.62 2.58
CA ALA A 56 -2.68 -11.12 3.29
C ALA A 56 -3.62 -12.29 3.61
N LEU A 57 -3.24 -13.13 4.57
CA LEU A 57 -4.07 -14.27 4.98
C LEU A 57 -5.29 -13.80 5.77
N SER A 58 -5.11 -12.78 6.60
CA SER A 58 -6.14 -12.18 7.46
C SER A 58 -6.40 -10.73 7.07
N VAL A 59 -7.67 -10.39 6.90
CA VAL A 59 -8.14 -9.03 6.62
C VAL A 59 -9.01 -8.56 7.76
N HIS A 60 -8.60 -7.49 8.42
CA HIS A 60 -9.32 -6.86 9.51
C HIS A 60 -10.00 -5.60 8.99
N ILE A 61 -11.31 -5.52 9.19
CA ILE A 61 -12.10 -4.37 8.74
C ILE A 61 -11.97 -3.25 9.77
N LEU A 62 -11.71 -2.04 9.30
CA LEU A 62 -11.67 -0.83 10.10
C LEU A 62 -12.96 -0.04 9.95
N HIS A 63 -13.42 0.55 11.04
CA HIS A 63 -14.45 1.56 11.04
C HIS A 63 -13.82 2.93 10.80
N VAL A 64 -14.44 3.72 9.92
CA VAL A 64 -14.05 5.11 9.65
C VAL A 64 -15.30 5.96 9.76
N ASP A 65 -15.24 7.01 10.57
CA ASP A 65 -16.37 7.90 10.83
C ASP A 65 -16.71 8.78 9.62
N ASP A 66 -15.68 9.14 8.83
CA ASP A 66 -15.82 9.96 7.64
C ASP A 66 -15.62 9.12 6.37
N PRO A 67 -16.67 8.91 5.56
CA PRO A 67 -16.60 8.08 4.35
C PRO A 67 -15.81 8.71 3.20
N SER A 68 -15.34 9.96 3.35
CA SER A 68 -14.59 10.68 2.31
C SER A 68 -13.14 10.18 2.15
N TYR A 69 -12.59 9.48 3.15
CA TYR A 69 -11.26 8.88 3.07
C TYR A 69 -11.26 7.40 3.49
N ASP A 70 -10.32 6.64 2.93
CA ASP A 70 -10.05 5.27 3.39
C ASP A 70 -8.85 5.27 4.33
N VAL A 71 -8.85 4.30 5.25
CA VAL A 71 -7.73 4.01 6.13
C VAL A 71 -7.31 2.58 5.89
N SER A 72 -6.03 2.38 5.61
CA SER A 72 -5.40 1.06 5.58
C SER A 72 -4.10 1.08 6.36
N TYR A 73 -3.73 -0.08 6.88
CA TYR A 73 -2.55 -0.25 7.70
C TYR A 73 -2.10 -1.72 7.74
N SER A 74 -0.82 -1.95 8.01
CA SER A 74 -0.23 -3.25 8.33
C SER A 74 0.78 -3.08 9.46
N ASP A 75 0.77 -4.02 10.41
CA ASP A 75 1.77 -4.07 11.49
C ASP A 75 2.69 -5.26 11.23
N PRO A 76 3.99 -5.05 10.95
CA PRO A 76 4.95 -6.13 10.77
C PRO A 76 5.02 -7.13 11.93
N SER A 77 4.61 -6.74 13.14
CA SER A 77 4.55 -7.62 14.30
C SER A 77 3.35 -8.59 14.29
N ILE A 78 2.39 -8.39 13.38
CA ILE A 78 1.21 -9.23 13.20
C ILE A 78 1.32 -9.88 11.80
N PRO A 79 1.95 -11.05 11.69
CA PRO A 79 2.23 -11.67 10.41
C PRO A 79 0.95 -11.93 9.61
N PHE A 80 1.02 -11.64 8.33
CA PHE A 80 -0.02 -11.93 7.34
C PHE A 80 -1.37 -11.23 7.55
N SER A 81 -1.39 -10.18 8.38
CA SER A 81 -2.58 -9.38 8.67
C SER A 81 -2.51 -8.02 7.99
N ILE A 82 -3.60 -7.65 7.34
CA ILE A 82 -3.82 -6.30 6.83
C ILE A 82 -5.10 -5.71 7.41
N PHE A 83 -5.11 -4.39 7.58
CA PHE A 83 -6.21 -3.63 8.14
C PHE A 83 -6.71 -2.65 7.08
N VAL A 84 -8.01 -2.68 6.81
CA VAL A 84 -8.60 -1.93 5.71
C VAL A 84 -9.98 -1.41 6.06
N SER A 85 -10.27 -0.15 5.74
CA SER A 85 -11.60 0.41 5.87
C SER A 85 -12.54 -0.05 4.76
N ALA A 86 -13.83 -0.07 5.08
CA ALA A 86 -14.88 -0.32 4.10
C ALA A 86 -15.05 0.88 3.16
N ALA A 87 -14.51 0.77 1.94
CA ALA A 87 -14.78 1.77 0.90
C ALA A 87 -16.24 1.68 0.43
N THR A 88 -16.86 2.82 0.10
CA THR A 88 -18.23 2.90 -0.40
C THR A 88 -18.31 3.58 -1.77
N GLY A 89 -19.43 3.40 -2.47
CA GLY A 89 -19.70 4.02 -3.78
C GLY A 89 -19.16 3.24 -4.98
N THR A 90 -19.19 3.89 -6.16
CA THR A 90 -18.95 3.23 -7.47
C THR A 90 -17.50 2.84 -7.74
N THR A 91 -16.57 3.27 -6.87
CA THR A 91 -15.14 2.90 -6.93
C THR A 91 -14.70 2.07 -5.72
N ALA A 92 -15.65 1.65 -4.86
CA ALA A 92 -15.36 0.91 -3.63
C ALA A 92 -14.45 -0.30 -3.86
N ALA A 93 -14.77 -1.15 -4.84
CA ALA A 93 -13.97 -2.34 -5.15
C ALA A 93 -12.53 -1.99 -5.59
N ALA A 94 -12.35 -0.89 -6.33
CA ALA A 94 -11.03 -0.46 -6.80
C ALA A 94 -10.18 0.13 -5.67
N ARG A 95 -10.78 0.98 -4.84
CA ARG A 95 -10.16 1.54 -3.62
C ARG A 95 -9.79 0.42 -2.64
N MET A 96 -10.68 -0.56 -2.48
CA MET A 96 -10.45 -1.74 -1.67
C MET A 96 -9.31 -2.60 -2.24
N ALA A 97 -9.28 -2.83 -3.56
CA ALA A 97 -8.18 -3.56 -4.19
C ALA A 97 -6.85 -2.85 -3.99
N GLU A 98 -6.81 -1.53 -4.15
CA GLU A 98 -5.61 -0.73 -3.91
C GLU A 98 -5.14 -0.85 -2.46
N ALA A 99 -6.03 -0.72 -1.47
CA ALA A 99 -5.68 -0.87 -0.06
C ALA A 99 -5.11 -2.27 0.25
N VAL A 100 -5.74 -3.33 -0.26
CA VAL A 100 -5.24 -4.71 -0.07
C VAL A 100 -3.87 -4.90 -0.71
N ILE A 101 -3.66 -4.40 -1.93
CA ILE A 101 -2.35 -4.44 -2.60
C ILE A 101 -1.34 -3.64 -1.78
N HIS A 102 -1.70 -2.43 -1.33
CA HIS A 102 -0.84 -1.51 -0.60
C HIS A 102 -0.23 -2.19 0.62
N GLU A 103 -1.08 -2.71 1.50
CA GLU A 103 -0.63 -3.34 2.74
C GLU A 103 0.09 -4.65 2.49
N SER A 104 -0.33 -5.44 1.49
CA SER A 104 0.37 -6.68 1.11
C SER A 104 1.79 -6.39 0.61
N MET A 105 1.98 -5.32 -0.15
CA MET A 105 3.30 -4.92 -0.66
C MET A 105 4.19 -4.34 0.45
N HIS A 106 3.62 -3.68 1.47
CA HIS A 106 4.35 -3.34 2.68
C HIS A 106 4.86 -4.60 3.40
N LEU A 107 4.00 -5.59 3.63
CA LEU A 107 4.39 -6.88 4.21
C LEU A 107 5.49 -7.56 3.38
N GLN A 108 5.35 -7.58 2.05
CA GLN A 108 6.35 -8.17 1.16
C GLN A 108 7.72 -7.52 1.34
N LEU A 109 7.77 -6.19 1.29
CA LEU A 109 9.04 -5.48 1.33
C LEU A 109 9.69 -5.60 2.71
N THR A 110 8.91 -5.57 3.79
CA THR A 110 9.44 -5.85 5.14
C THR A 110 10.05 -7.25 5.24
N LEU A 111 9.42 -8.28 4.65
CA LEU A 111 9.99 -9.64 4.62
C LEU A 111 11.30 -9.70 3.83
N ILE A 112 11.39 -8.97 2.71
CA ILE A 112 12.63 -8.84 1.93
C ILE A 112 13.70 -8.15 2.75
N GLU A 113 13.39 -7.03 3.40
CA GLU A 113 14.35 -6.25 4.21
C GLU A 113 14.92 -7.01 5.39
N ASN A 114 14.16 -7.94 5.98
CA ASN A 114 14.65 -8.85 7.02
C ASN A 114 15.79 -9.75 6.55
N THR A 115 15.94 -9.94 5.24
CA THR A 115 17.01 -10.77 4.63
C THR A 115 18.03 -9.93 3.86
N VAL A 116 17.58 -8.87 3.20
CA VAL A 116 18.38 -7.98 2.35
C VAL A 116 18.08 -6.54 2.74
N PRO A 117 18.85 -5.94 3.67
CA PRO A 117 18.64 -4.56 4.09
C PRO A 117 18.71 -3.61 2.90
N LEU A 118 17.68 -2.77 2.70
CA LEU A 118 17.62 -1.80 1.60
C LEU A 118 18.06 -0.40 2.03
N VAL A 119 17.86 -0.08 3.30
CA VAL A 119 18.21 1.21 3.91
C VAL A 119 19.24 0.98 5.00
N ARG A 120 20.23 1.87 5.08
CA ARG A 120 21.20 1.91 6.18
C ARG A 120 20.48 2.32 7.46
N ASN A 121 21.01 1.97 8.62
CA ASN A 121 20.44 2.37 9.91
C ASN A 121 20.71 3.87 10.17
N SER A 122 19.99 4.72 9.44
CA SER A 122 20.11 6.17 9.42
C SER A 122 18.88 6.79 10.07
N LEU A 123 19.10 7.78 10.94
CA LEU A 123 18.03 8.59 11.54
C LEU A 123 17.62 9.76 10.63
N THR A 124 18.26 9.90 9.46
CA THR A 124 17.97 10.97 8.51
C THR A 124 16.55 10.84 7.98
N LYS A 125 15.84 11.97 7.95
CA LYS A 125 14.50 12.07 7.40
C LYS A 125 14.52 12.94 6.16
N HIS A 126 13.77 12.53 5.14
CA HIS A 126 13.63 13.22 3.88
C HIS A 126 12.17 13.55 3.59
N TYR A 127 11.95 14.53 2.72
CA TYR A 127 10.60 14.94 2.37
C TYR A 127 9.86 13.82 1.61
N SER A 128 8.63 13.54 2.04
CA SER A 128 7.73 12.56 1.47
C SER A 128 6.57 13.27 0.75
N PRO A 129 6.56 13.35 -0.59
CA PRO A 129 5.54 14.09 -1.36
C PRO A 129 4.09 13.71 -1.02
N TRP A 130 3.84 12.41 -0.85
CA TRP A 130 2.49 11.86 -0.57
C TRP A 130 2.01 12.05 0.89
N LYS A 131 2.90 12.29 1.85
CA LYS A 131 2.53 12.61 3.25
C LYS A 131 2.74 14.09 3.58
N ARG A 132 3.46 14.82 2.73
CA ARG A 132 3.82 16.23 2.90
C ARG A 132 4.58 16.50 4.21
N GLU A 133 5.39 15.54 4.64
CA GLU A 133 6.16 15.59 5.89
C GLU A 133 7.55 14.94 5.73
N LEU A 134 8.43 15.11 6.73
CA LEU A 134 9.72 14.43 6.79
C LEU A 134 9.56 13.00 7.32
N ARG A 135 10.03 12.01 6.54
CA ARG A 135 9.94 10.58 6.88
C ARG A 135 11.29 9.90 6.78
N PRO A 136 11.51 8.80 7.54
CA PRO A 136 12.68 7.94 7.34
C PRO A 136 12.73 7.41 5.90
N VAL A 137 13.95 7.16 5.41
CA VAL A 137 14.18 6.65 4.04
C VAL A 137 13.48 5.31 3.80
N SER A 138 13.40 4.44 4.82
CA SER A 138 12.63 3.19 4.74
C SER A 138 11.17 3.45 4.34
N GLY A 139 10.53 4.45 4.93
CA GLY A 139 9.17 4.86 4.58
C GLY A 139 9.05 5.39 3.14
N ILE A 140 10.11 5.97 2.59
CA ILE A 140 10.16 6.46 1.20
C ILE A 140 10.31 5.30 0.22
N VAL A 141 11.24 4.38 0.48
CA VAL A 141 11.46 3.18 -0.34
C VAL A 141 10.21 2.30 -0.36
N HIS A 142 9.57 2.12 0.80
CA HIS A 142 8.30 1.39 0.92
C HIS A 142 7.19 1.99 0.07
N ALA A 143 6.97 3.30 0.16
CA ALA A 143 5.93 3.96 -0.61
C ALA A 143 6.21 3.91 -2.12
N LEU A 144 7.46 4.13 -2.54
CA LEU A 144 7.85 4.01 -3.95
C LEU A 144 7.55 2.61 -4.48
N TYR A 145 7.99 1.56 -3.77
CA TYR A 145 7.72 0.18 -4.14
C TYR A 145 6.23 -0.09 -4.33
N VAL A 146 5.42 0.24 -3.33
CA VAL A 146 3.97 0.06 -3.36
C VAL A 146 3.33 0.81 -4.53
N PHE A 147 3.68 2.08 -4.73
CA PHE A 147 3.12 2.90 -5.80
C PHE A 147 3.47 2.39 -7.18
N ARG A 148 4.68 1.86 -7.40
CA ARG A 148 5.03 1.24 -8.69
C ARG A 148 4.24 -0.04 -8.95
N VAL A 149 3.97 -0.85 -7.93
CA VAL A 149 3.11 -2.04 -8.06
C VAL A 149 1.67 -1.63 -8.40
N ILE A 150 1.12 -0.63 -7.70
CA ILE A 150 -0.24 -0.12 -7.94
C ILE A 150 -0.35 0.46 -9.36
N ASP A 151 0.60 1.31 -9.80
CA ASP A 151 0.60 1.86 -11.15
C ASP A 151 0.63 0.76 -12.22
N HIS A 152 1.46 -0.27 -12.01
CA HIS A 152 1.53 -1.41 -12.93
C HIS A 152 0.23 -2.24 -12.92
N TRP A 153 -0.39 -2.46 -11.76
CA TRP A 153 -1.69 -3.13 -11.68
C TRP A 153 -2.79 -2.35 -12.41
N LEU A 154 -2.89 -1.04 -12.18
CA LEU A 154 -3.86 -0.16 -12.84
C LEU A 154 -3.69 -0.14 -14.37
N GLN A 155 -2.47 -0.30 -14.89
CA GLN A 155 -2.20 -0.42 -16.34
C GLN A 155 -2.77 -1.69 -16.96
N ARG A 156 -2.95 -2.75 -16.17
CA ARG A 156 -3.41 -4.07 -16.64
C ARG A 156 -4.92 -4.25 -16.53
N LEU A 157 -5.62 -3.29 -15.94
CA LEU A 157 -7.08 -3.33 -15.87
C LEU A 157 -7.67 -2.96 -17.23
N GLU A 158 -8.59 -3.80 -17.73
CA GLU A 158 -9.52 -3.40 -18.76
C GLU A 158 -10.56 -2.48 -18.11
N MET A 159 -10.56 -1.21 -18.52
CA MET A 159 -11.24 -0.16 -17.77
C MET A 159 -12.44 0.39 -18.53
N ASN A 160 -13.59 0.46 -17.86
CA ASN A 160 -14.78 1.17 -18.32
C ASN A 160 -15.38 2.01 -17.18
N GLY A 161 -16.23 2.99 -17.53
CA GLY A 161 -16.98 3.78 -16.56
C GLY A 161 -16.14 4.43 -15.44
N SER A 162 -16.62 4.28 -14.19
CA SER A 162 -15.97 4.84 -12.99
C SER A 162 -14.57 4.30 -12.73
N LEU A 163 -14.32 3.01 -13.06
CA LEU A 163 -13.01 2.38 -12.87
C LEU A 163 -11.93 3.01 -13.76
N ALA A 164 -12.28 3.37 -14.99
CA ALA A 164 -11.37 4.08 -15.90
C ALA A 164 -10.98 5.46 -15.37
N SER A 165 -11.96 6.20 -14.82
CA SER A 165 -11.72 7.51 -14.22
C SER A 165 -10.81 7.41 -13.00
N TYR A 166 -11.12 6.47 -12.09
CA TYR A 166 -10.33 6.19 -10.89
C TYR A 166 -8.86 5.89 -11.24
N ALA A 167 -8.64 4.90 -12.10
CA ALA A 167 -7.30 4.46 -12.47
C ALA A 167 -6.50 5.55 -13.18
N ARG A 168 -7.12 6.32 -14.09
CA ARG A 168 -6.45 7.44 -14.76
C ARG A 168 -6.01 8.49 -13.74
N HIS A 169 -6.92 8.92 -12.87
CA HIS A 169 -6.63 9.93 -11.86
C HIS A 169 -5.51 9.45 -10.94
N ARG A 170 -5.61 8.22 -10.45
CA ARG A 170 -4.66 7.66 -9.50
C ARG A 170 -3.26 7.49 -10.10
N ARG A 171 -3.16 7.04 -11.35
CA ARG A 171 -1.87 6.94 -12.05
C ARG A 171 -1.23 8.30 -12.29
N VAL A 172 -2.01 9.33 -12.62
CA VAL A 172 -1.50 10.70 -12.75
C VAL A 172 -0.96 11.20 -11.40
N GLN A 173 -1.69 10.96 -10.32
CA GLN A 173 -1.24 11.32 -8.97
C GLN A 173 0.05 10.60 -8.57
N ILE A 174 0.11 9.27 -8.74
CA ILE A 174 1.33 8.48 -8.45
C ILE A 174 2.52 9.01 -9.27
N ALA A 175 2.32 9.31 -10.55
CA ALA A 175 3.38 9.85 -11.40
C ALA A 175 3.86 11.23 -10.93
N ALA A 176 2.95 12.10 -10.47
CA ALA A 176 3.31 13.39 -9.88
C ALA A 176 4.10 13.22 -8.58
N ASP A 177 3.58 12.42 -7.64
CA ASP A 177 4.21 12.17 -6.34
C ASP A 177 5.63 11.58 -6.48
N VAL A 178 5.82 10.65 -7.44
CA VAL A 178 7.12 10.02 -7.68
C VAL A 178 8.11 11.00 -8.33
N ARG A 179 7.66 11.91 -9.21
CA ARG A 179 8.54 12.91 -9.84
C ARG A 179 9.04 13.97 -8.85
N GLU A 180 8.30 14.21 -7.76
CA GLU A 180 8.72 15.13 -6.70
C GLU A 180 9.84 14.54 -5.82
N LEU A 181 10.14 13.25 -5.94
CA LEU A 181 11.23 12.64 -5.20
C LEU A 181 12.60 13.09 -5.71
N ASP A 182 13.40 13.61 -4.79
CA ASP A 182 14.81 13.90 -5.05
C ASP A 182 15.67 12.72 -4.62
N PHE A 183 15.86 11.75 -5.53
CA PHE A 183 16.63 10.53 -5.26
C PHE A 183 18.07 10.79 -4.81
N ALA A 184 18.68 11.89 -5.28
CA ALA A 184 20.05 12.23 -4.89
C ALA A 184 20.15 12.42 -3.38
N LYS A 185 19.16 13.07 -2.77
CA LYS A 185 19.19 13.46 -1.35
C LYS A 185 19.26 12.30 -0.38
N TYR A 186 18.68 11.15 -0.71
CA TYR A 186 18.63 9.99 0.18
C TYR A 186 19.39 8.78 -0.34
N SER A 187 20.14 8.93 -1.44
CA SER A 187 20.96 7.84 -2.01
C SER A 187 22.02 7.33 -1.03
N ASP A 188 22.62 8.23 -0.24
CA ASP A 188 23.63 7.90 0.77
C ASP A 188 23.06 7.03 1.91
N ASP A 189 21.76 7.12 2.17
CA ASP A 189 21.06 6.34 3.19
C ASP A 189 20.65 4.94 2.68
N LEU A 190 20.85 4.63 1.39
CA LEU A 190 20.53 3.33 0.80
C LEU A 190 21.73 2.37 0.86
N THR A 191 21.47 1.08 1.01
CA THR A 191 22.45 0.04 0.71
C THR A 191 22.59 -0.14 -0.81
N ASP A 192 23.59 -0.89 -1.28
CA ASP A 192 23.73 -1.18 -2.71
C ASP A 192 22.49 -1.89 -3.30
N ALA A 193 21.85 -2.74 -2.49
CA ALA A 193 20.59 -3.39 -2.83
C ALA A 193 19.44 -2.36 -2.91
N GLY A 194 19.38 -1.42 -1.97
CA GLY A 194 18.44 -0.29 -1.98
C GLY A 194 18.60 0.59 -3.21
N VAL A 195 19.83 1.00 -3.54
CA VAL A 195 20.16 1.79 -4.74
C VAL A 195 19.71 1.04 -5.99
N THR A 196 19.98 -0.27 -6.07
CA THR A 196 19.58 -1.10 -7.21
C THR A 196 18.06 -1.17 -7.35
N LEU A 197 17.34 -1.41 -6.25
CA LEU A 197 15.88 -1.49 -6.26
C LEU A 197 15.26 -0.15 -6.65
N VAL A 198 15.64 0.93 -5.97
CA VAL A 198 15.15 2.29 -6.22
C VAL A 198 15.43 2.69 -7.67
N GLY A 199 16.62 2.43 -8.18
CA GLY A 199 16.96 2.68 -9.58
C GLY A 199 16.00 1.96 -10.54
N ARG A 200 15.68 0.68 -10.32
CA ARG A 200 14.73 -0.06 -11.17
C ARG A 200 13.28 0.43 -11.07
N LEU A 201 12.92 1.03 -9.95
CA LEU A 201 11.57 1.55 -9.69
C LEU A 201 11.39 2.99 -10.17
N ALA A 202 12.47 3.77 -10.18
CA ALA A 202 12.47 5.16 -10.61
C ALA A 202 12.07 5.27 -12.10
N PRO A 203 11.33 6.33 -12.48
CA PRO A 203 11.11 6.70 -13.87
C PRO A 203 12.42 6.78 -14.67
N GLY A 204 12.38 6.42 -15.95
CA GLY A 204 13.58 6.27 -16.77
C GLY A 204 14.44 7.54 -16.92
N ASP A 205 13.83 8.71 -16.80
CA ASP A 205 14.47 10.02 -16.78
C ASP A 205 15.25 10.31 -15.47
N MET A 206 14.91 9.62 -14.37
CA MET A 206 15.55 9.77 -13.06
C MET A 206 16.70 8.78 -12.80
N LEU A 207 16.89 7.78 -13.67
CA LEU A 207 17.95 6.76 -13.58
C LEU A 207 19.38 7.34 -13.60
N SER A 208 19.60 8.49 -14.23
CA SER A 208 20.92 9.12 -14.35
C SER A 208 21.46 9.65 -13.02
N VAL A 209 20.57 9.86 -12.04
CA VAL A 209 20.89 10.41 -10.71
C VAL A 209 21.27 9.31 -9.72
N VAL A 210 20.74 8.10 -9.89
CA VAL A 210 20.92 6.97 -8.96
C VAL A 210 22.25 6.21 -9.17
N ARG A 211 22.92 6.41 -10.32
CA ARG A 211 24.15 5.68 -10.71
C ARG A 211 25.46 6.47 -10.49
N ARG A 212 25.44 7.54 -9.69
CA ARG A 212 26.65 8.30 -9.37
C ARG A 212 27.24 7.88 -8.04
#